data_AF-A0A8T5F0W1-F1
#
_entry.id   AF-A0A8T5F0W1-F1
#
_cell.length_a   1.000
_cell.length_b   1.000
_cell.length_c   1.000
_cell.angle_alpha   90.00
_cell.angle_beta   90.00
_cell.angle_gamma   90.00
#
_symmetry.space_group_name_H-M   'P 1'
#
loop_
_entity.id
_entity.type
_entity.pdbx_description
1 polymer ?
#
loop_
_entity_poly.entity_id
_entity_poly.type
_entity_poly.pdbx_seq_one_letter_code
_entity_poly.pdbx_strand_id
1 'polypeptide(L)'
;MKFYKSLKQAINMVMHAKLRSWLTILGIVIGVAAVVAIVSLGEGLQQSVNSQFSSLGADLLTLRAGASRASGFGPGRHFPESGGATAVEEGEEIELDKSDVQALKGVSDIKLIDTQISGKADIYYVAEKGSVTVTGVDPAIWAQITTSKILQGRMLGPADSNVIVVGGKIASGFFDKNLGVNQLVTIEDRLFRIVGILDDSSTSVYMPISFAYEVLEDKEREVYDTIIIKVKDEDQIEIAMNNTEKKLMQIRHVTDKTKDFTLTSNQASNDARTEMMSSMTSFLTAIAAVALLVGSVGIANTMFTSVLEKTKDIGIMKAIGAKNKDILIIFLLNAALIGLIGGLLGAILGTILSGLLPSLMGQSGGMMSRLASGSAVSMKSIIMALSVSVFIGISAGTIPAIQASKLKPVDALRYE
;
A
#
# COMPACT_ATOMS: atom_id res chain seq x y z
N MET A 1 -23.02 -19.72 -42.17
CA MET A 1 -24.05 -20.03 -41.14
C MET A 1 -24.39 -18.78 -40.34
N LYS A 2 -25.64 -18.60 -39.87
CA LYS A 2 -25.96 -17.49 -38.93
C LYS A 2 -25.23 -17.75 -37.60
N PHE A 3 -24.54 -16.75 -37.05
CA PHE A 3 -23.74 -16.80 -35.80
C PHE A 3 -24.44 -17.56 -34.65
N TYR A 4 -25.76 -17.39 -34.54
CA TYR A 4 -26.62 -18.09 -33.59
C TYR A 4 -26.53 -19.63 -33.65
N LYS A 5 -26.44 -20.22 -34.85
CA LYS A 5 -26.32 -21.68 -35.01
C LYS A 5 -24.96 -22.19 -34.52
N SER A 6 -23.89 -21.44 -34.80
CA SER A 6 -22.54 -21.76 -34.33
C SER A 6 -22.44 -21.71 -32.79
N LEU A 7 -23.09 -20.70 -32.18
CA LEU A 7 -23.16 -20.58 -30.71
C LEU A 7 -23.94 -21.75 -30.08
N LYS A 8 -25.12 -22.07 -30.63
CA LYS A 8 -25.95 -23.19 -30.13
C LYS A 8 -25.20 -24.53 -30.20
N GLN A 9 -24.44 -24.74 -31.27
CA GLN A 9 -23.67 -25.96 -31.48
C GLN A 9 -22.48 -26.06 -30.51
N ALA A 10 -21.80 -24.94 -30.25
CA ALA A 10 -20.70 -24.89 -29.28
C ALA A 10 -21.18 -25.19 -27.85
N ILE A 11 -22.31 -24.62 -27.42
CA ILE A 11 -22.91 -24.92 -26.10
C ILE A 11 -23.21 -26.43 -25.94
N ASN A 12 -23.77 -27.05 -26.99
CA ASN A 12 -24.11 -28.46 -26.96
C ASN A 12 -22.85 -29.35 -26.86
N MET A 13 -21.73 -28.94 -27.46
CA MET A 13 -20.45 -29.64 -27.34
C MET A 13 -19.90 -29.62 -25.91
N VAL A 14 -20.02 -28.49 -25.20
CA VAL A 14 -19.59 -28.38 -23.79
C VAL A 14 -20.45 -29.27 -22.88
N MET A 15 -21.76 -29.30 -23.08
CA MET A 15 -22.69 -30.06 -22.24
C MET A 15 -22.55 -31.59 -22.32
N HIS A 16 -22.05 -32.13 -23.42
CA HIS A 16 -21.98 -33.58 -23.64
C HIS A 16 -20.67 -34.25 -23.16
N ALA A 17 -19.62 -33.49 -22.82
CA ALA A 17 -18.31 -34.02 -22.40
C ALA A 17 -18.12 -33.97 -20.86
N LYS A 18 -18.83 -34.85 -20.13
CA LYS A 18 -19.12 -34.68 -18.68
C LYS A 18 -17.92 -34.63 -17.70
N LEU A 19 -16.82 -35.35 -17.93
CA LEU A 19 -15.68 -35.35 -16.99
C LEU A 19 -14.49 -34.54 -17.50
N ARG A 20 -14.16 -34.65 -18.80
CA ARG A 20 -12.97 -34.00 -19.39
C ARG A 20 -13.14 -32.50 -19.55
N SER A 21 -14.32 -32.04 -19.97
CA SER A 21 -14.62 -30.61 -20.04
C SER A 21 -14.66 -30.00 -18.63
N TRP A 22 -15.10 -30.75 -17.63
CA TRP A 22 -15.15 -30.23 -16.26
C TRP A 22 -13.75 -30.08 -15.67
N LEU A 23 -12.86 -31.06 -15.88
CA LEU A 23 -11.48 -31.01 -15.40
C LEU A 23 -10.66 -29.86 -16.03
N THR A 24 -10.91 -29.56 -17.31
CA THR A 24 -10.27 -28.41 -17.98
C THR A 24 -10.83 -27.07 -17.53
N ILE A 25 -12.16 -26.97 -17.40
CA ILE A 25 -12.80 -25.80 -16.82
C ILE A 25 -12.26 -25.57 -15.41
N LEU A 26 -12.08 -26.61 -14.59
CA LEU A 26 -11.51 -26.51 -13.25
C LEU A 26 -10.10 -25.88 -13.25
N GLY A 27 -9.22 -26.28 -14.18
CA GLY A 27 -7.89 -25.69 -14.30
C GLY A 27 -7.92 -24.18 -14.61
N ILE A 28 -8.82 -23.75 -15.50
CA ILE A 28 -9.04 -22.33 -15.82
C ILE A 28 -9.64 -21.61 -14.61
N VAL A 29 -10.62 -22.23 -13.95
CA VAL A 29 -11.28 -21.68 -12.77
C VAL A 29 -10.26 -21.40 -11.67
N ILE A 30 -9.37 -22.35 -11.37
CA ILE A 30 -8.32 -22.18 -10.37
C ILE A 30 -7.35 -21.08 -10.78
N GLY A 31 -6.90 -21.08 -12.05
CA GLY A 31 -5.98 -20.05 -12.57
C GLY A 31 -6.57 -18.65 -12.50
N VAL A 32 -7.81 -18.47 -12.97
CA VAL A 32 -8.50 -17.17 -12.95
C VAL A 32 -8.86 -16.75 -11.52
N ALA A 33 -9.28 -17.68 -10.66
CA ALA A 33 -9.51 -17.38 -9.25
C ALA A 33 -8.23 -16.88 -8.56
N ALA A 34 -7.08 -17.52 -8.84
CA ALA A 34 -5.78 -17.09 -8.32
C ALA A 34 -5.40 -15.70 -8.81
N VAL A 35 -5.56 -15.40 -10.11
CA VAL A 35 -5.31 -14.07 -10.68
C VAL A 35 -6.17 -13.01 -10.00
N VAL A 36 -7.49 -13.25 -9.91
CA VAL A 36 -8.43 -12.30 -9.30
C VAL A 36 -8.09 -12.08 -7.84
N ALA A 37 -7.79 -13.13 -7.09
CA ALA A 37 -7.40 -13.03 -5.69
C ALA A 37 -6.09 -12.25 -5.50
N ILE A 38 -5.06 -12.55 -6.30
CA ILE A 38 -3.75 -11.90 -6.23
C ILE A 38 -3.85 -10.41 -6.58
N VAL A 39 -4.53 -10.07 -7.67
CA VAL A 39 -4.70 -8.67 -8.10
C VAL A 39 -5.50 -7.89 -7.06
N SER A 40 -6.62 -8.46 -6.59
CA SER A 40 -7.47 -7.79 -5.58
C SER A 40 -6.75 -7.64 -4.25
N LEU A 41 -5.89 -8.59 -3.88
CA LEU A 41 -5.03 -8.49 -2.71
C LEU A 41 -3.96 -7.42 -2.91
N GLY A 42 -3.29 -7.40 -4.07
CA GLY A 42 -2.26 -6.41 -4.40
C GLY A 42 -2.80 -4.98 -4.39
N GLU A 43 -3.95 -4.74 -5.03
CA GLU A 43 -4.65 -3.46 -5.02
C GLU A 43 -5.09 -3.06 -3.60
N GLY A 44 -5.65 -4.00 -2.83
CA GLY A 44 -6.05 -3.75 -1.44
C GLY A 44 -4.87 -3.45 -0.52
N LEU A 45 -3.75 -4.15 -0.69
CA LEU A 45 -2.49 -3.88 0.01
C LEU A 45 -1.99 -2.49 -0.35
N GLN A 46 -1.90 -2.16 -1.65
CA GLN A 46 -1.43 -0.86 -2.11
C GLN A 46 -2.32 0.28 -1.59
N GLN A 47 -3.64 0.13 -1.65
CA GLN A 47 -4.57 1.13 -1.14
C GLN A 47 -4.49 1.29 0.39
N SER A 48 -4.42 0.19 1.13
CA SER A 48 -4.27 0.25 2.60
C SER A 48 -2.97 0.92 2.98
N VAL A 49 -1.88 0.54 2.31
CA VAL A 49 -0.54 1.11 2.50
C VAL A 49 -0.57 2.62 2.18
N ASN A 50 -1.13 3.03 1.04
CA ASN A 50 -1.31 4.44 0.69
C ASN A 50 -2.16 5.19 1.71
N SER A 51 -3.28 4.63 2.16
CA SER A 51 -4.16 5.28 3.15
C SER A 51 -3.49 5.43 4.53
N GLN A 52 -2.69 4.45 4.93
CA GLN A 52 -1.86 4.54 6.13
C GLN A 52 -0.76 5.59 5.94
N PHE A 53 -0.20 5.75 4.74
CA PHE A 53 0.83 6.75 4.47
C PHE A 53 0.31 8.18 4.37
N SER A 54 -0.83 8.42 3.72
CA SER A 54 -1.49 9.72 3.80
C SER A 54 -1.80 10.09 5.26
N SER A 55 -2.08 9.10 6.11
CA SER A 55 -2.24 9.32 7.56
C SER A 55 -0.92 9.50 8.33
N LEU A 56 0.23 9.13 7.76
CA LEU A 56 1.56 9.27 8.35
C LEU A 56 2.29 10.56 7.91
N GLY A 57 1.57 11.48 7.27
CA GLY A 57 2.10 12.80 6.92
C GLY A 57 2.98 12.76 5.67
N ALA A 58 2.42 12.22 4.58
CA ALA A 58 3.05 12.26 3.26
C ALA A 58 3.20 13.70 2.73
N ASP A 59 2.40 14.64 3.24
CA ASP A 59 2.47 16.09 2.98
C ASP A 59 3.36 16.86 3.96
N LEU A 60 4.13 16.16 4.81
CA LEU A 60 4.99 16.79 5.83
C LEU A 60 6.46 16.80 5.40
N LEU A 61 7.07 17.97 5.55
CA LEU A 61 8.51 18.16 5.52
C LEU A 61 9.01 18.38 6.95
N THR A 62 10.12 17.73 7.29
CA THR A 62 10.78 17.88 8.59
C THR A 62 12.08 18.65 8.38
N LEU A 63 12.16 19.84 8.99
CA LEU A 63 13.36 20.66 9.01
C LEU A 63 14.06 20.46 10.36
N ARG A 64 15.35 20.13 10.32
CA ARG A 64 16.22 19.99 11.49
C ARG A 64 17.49 20.82 11.33
N ALA A 65 18.02 21.32 12.43
CA ALA A 65 19.37 21.86 12.47
C ALA A 65 20.41 20.75 12.20
N GLY A 66 21.55 21.14 11.64
CA GLY A 66 22.65 20.26 11.26
C GLY A 66 22.58 19.78 9.80
N ALA A 67 23.75 19.68 9.17
CA ALA A 67 23.92 19.13 7.84
C ALA A 67 23.88 17.59 7.90
N SER A 68 22.81 16.96 7.43
CA SER A 68 22.85 15.53 7.09
C SER A 68 23.70 15.37 5.84
N ARG A 69 25.02 15.22 6.02
CA ARG A 69 25.84 14.65 4.95
C ARG A 69 25.23 13.28 4.64
N ALA A 70 24.67 13.15 3.45
CA ALA A 70 24.04 11.92 2.96
C ALA A 70 24.93 10.72 3.32
N SER A 71 24.50 9.97 4.34
CA SER A 71 25.12 8.70 4.70
C SER A 71 24.81 7.75 3.56
N GLY A 72 25.75 7.62 2.63
CA GLY A 72 25.67 6.61 1.59
C GLY A 72 25.54 5.24 2.22
N PHE A 73 24.55 4.48 1.77
CA PHE A 73 24.35 3.06 2.11
C PHE A 73 25.59 2.25 1.70
N GLY A 74 26.56 2.14 2.60
CA GLY A 74 27.72 1.26 2.50
C GLY A 74 27.66 0.21 3.62
N PRO A 75 27.73 -1.09 3.32
CA PRO A 75 27.66 -2.12 4.34
C PRO A 75 28.94 -2.11 5.17
N GLY A 76 28.88 -1.61 6.42
CA GLY A 76 29.95 -1.85 7.39
C GLY A 76 30.36 -0.75 8.36
N ARG A 77 29.51 0.22 8.75
CA ARG A 77 29.84 1.13 9.86
C ARG A 77 28.73 1.32 10.88
N HIS A 78 29.13 1.27 12.15
CA HIS A 78 28.33 1.45 13.37
C HIS A 78 27.43 2.69 13.29
N PHE A 79 26.18 2.51 13.69
CA PHE A 79 25.28 3.60 14.08
C PHE A 79 25.85 4.29 15.33
N PRO A 80 26.02 5.62 15.37
CA PRO A 80 26.12 6.33 16.63
C PRO A 80 24.73 6.35 17.27
N GLU A 81 24.65 5.78 18.46
CA GLU A 81 23.58 5.99 19.42
C GLU A 81 23.45 7.50 19.68
N SER A 82 22.24 8.04 19.47
CA SER A 82 21.80 9.43 19.67
C SER A 82 22.90 10.49 19.91
N GLY A 83 23.23 11.24 18.87
CA GLY A 83 24.12 12.40 18.98
C GLY A 83 24.71 12.75 17.63
N GLY A 84 23.98 13.51 16.81
CA GLY A 84 24.46 14.03 15.55
C GLY A 84 25.46 15.17 15.76
N ALA A 85 26.64 14.88 16.29
CA ALA A 85 27.77 15.80 16.30
C ALA A 85 28.72 15.41 15.15
N THR A 86 28.45 15.92 13.94
CA THR A 86 29.53 16.11 12.99
C THR A 86 30.34 17.32 13.46
N ALA A 87 31.63 17.13 13.68
CA ALA A 87 32.57 18.19 14.01
C ALA A 87 32.39 19.41 13.08
N VAL A 88 31.83 20.47 13.64
CA VAL A 88 31.90 21.84 13.13
C VAL A 88 32.96 22.54 13.98
N GLU A 89 33.90 23.21 13.31
CA GLU A 89 34.91 24.05 13.94
C GLU A 89 34.26 25.11 14.83
N GLU A 90 34.94 25.51 15.91
CA GLU A 90 34.50 26.53 16.88
C GLU A 90 33.82 27.75 16.21
N GLY A 91 32.48 27.80 16.28
CA GLY A 91 31.66 28.88 15.78
C GLY A 91 30.18 28.50 15.85
N GLU A 92 29.40 29.30 16.59
CA GLU A 92 27.94 29.31 16.75
C GLU A 92 27.20 27.96 16.61
N GLU A 93 26.60 27.48 17.70
CA GLU A 93 25.67 26.36 17.64
C GLU A 93 24.61 26.64 16.57
N ILE A 94 24.53 25.75 15.58
CA ILE A 94 23.58 25.90 14.48
C ILE A 94 22.20 25.59 15.05
N GLU A 95 21.38 26.61 15.19
CA GLU A 95 20.05 26.52 15.76
C GLU A 95 18.98 26.88 14.72
N LEU A 96 17.76 26.37 14.89
CA LEU A 96 16.58 26.88 14.18
C LEU A 96 15.89 27.88 15.08
N ASP A 97 15.58 29.06 14.56
CA ASP A 97 15.03 30.14 15.36
C ASP A 97 13.73 30.71 14.76
N LYS A 98 13.23 31.76 15.39
CA LYS A 98 12.03 32.48 14.93
C LYS A 98 12.19 33.13 13.55
N SER A 99 13.40 33.51 13.15
CA SER A 99 13.66 34.10 11.84
C SER A 99 13.40 33.09 10.72
N ASP A 100 13.73 31.81 10.93
CA ASP A 100 13.40 30.74 9.99
C ASP A 100 11.89 30.53 9.88
N VAL A 101 11.19 30.53 11.01
CA VAL A 101 9.73 30.38 11.01
C VAL A 101 9.08 31.54 10.26
N GLN A 102 9.59 32.76 10.42
CA GLN A 102 9.11 33.94 9.69
C GLN A 102 9.42 33.86 8.19
N ALA A 103 10.59 33.35 7.82
CA ALA A 103 10.98 33.07 6.44
C ALA A 103 10.01 32.10 5.75
N LEU A 104 9.70 31.00 6.43
CA LEU A 104 8.84 29.93 5.96
C LEU A 104 7.40 30.41 5.76
N LYS A 105 6.89 31.32 6.60
CA LYS A 105 5.57 31.95 6.40
C LYS A 105 5.44 32.69 5.06
N GLY A 106 6.56 33.09 4.44
CA GLY A 106 6.59 33.74 3.13
C GLY A 106 6.56 32.79 1.94
N VAL A 107 6.62 31.47 2.14
CA VAL A 107 6.60 30.48 1.06
C VAL A 107 5.15 30.12 0.73
N SER A 108 4.75 30.31 -0.53
CA SER A 108 3.37 30.09 -0.99
C SER A 108 2.87 28.67 -0.84
N ASP A 109 3.77 27.70 -0.81
CA ASP A 109 3.44 26.27 -0.89
C ASP A 109 3.18 25.66 0.49
N ILE A 110 3.51 26.41 1.56
CA ILE A 110 3.35 25.99 2.96
C ILE A 110 1.94 26.31 3.45
N LYS A 111 1.29 25.33 4.09
CA LYS A 111 -0.04 25.44 4.68
C LYS A 111 0.03 25.72 6.18
N LEU A 112 0.82 24.95 6.91
CA LEU A 112 1.00 25.07 8.37
C LEU A 112 2.46 24.83 8.74
N ILE A 113 2.90 25.43 9.84
CA ILE A 113 4.25 25.30 10.39
C ILE A 113 4.09 25.04 11.89
N ASP A 114 4.55 23.88 12.35
CA ASP A 114 4.61 23.53 13.77
C ASP A 114 6.07 23.53 14.22
N THR A 115 6.33 24.21 15.33
CA THR A 115 7.66 24.34 15.91
C THR A 115 7.76 23.44 17.13
N GLN A 116 8.80 22.62 17.19
CA GLN A 116 8.95 21.63 18.24
C GLN A 116 10.30 21.72 18.92
N ILE A 117 10.27 21.54 20.23
CA ILE A 117 11.45 21.24 21.05
C ILE A 117 11.28 19.84 21.64
N SER A 118 12.38 19.13 21.77
CA SER A 118 12.36 17.78 22.31
C SER A 118 13.57 17.52 23.21
N GLY A 119 13.32 16.85 24.33
CA GLY A 119 14.36 16.48 25.28
C GLY A 119 13.96 15.24 26.05
N LYS A 120 14.94 14.61 26.70
CA LYS A 120 14.66 13.52 27.64
C LYS A 120 14.35 14.15 29.00
N ALA A 121 13.33 13.61 29.66
CA ALA A 121 12.94 14.01 31.01
C ALA A 121 12.50 12.79 31.81
N ASP A 122 12.64 12.86 33.11
CA ASP A 122 12.17 11.85 34.03
C ASP A 122 10.70 12.07 34.38
N ILE A 123 9.89 11.04 34.16
CA ILE A 123 8.48 10.98 34.56
C ILE A 123 8.32 10.10 35.79
N TYR A 124 7.48 10.54 36.72
CA TYR A 124 7.18 9.86 37.97
C TYR A 124 5.68 9.61 38.12
N TYR A 125 5.32 8.38 38.49
CA TYR A 125 3.95 7.98 38.77
C TYR A 125 3.94 6.93 39.89
N VAL A 126 3.19 7.18 40.97
CA VAL A 126 2.97 6.24 42.10
C VAL A 126 4.26 5.56 42.59
N ALA A 127 5.31 6.35 42.80
CA ALA A 127 6.66 5.94 43.24
C ALA A 127 7.51 5.16 42.21
N GLU A 128 7.05 5.03 40.97
CA GLU A 128 7.86 4.54 39.85
C GLU A 128 8.43 5.70 39.04
N LYS A 129 9.64 5.51 38.52
CA LYS A 129 10.39 6.47 37.70
C LYS A 129 10.64 5.86 36.33
N GLY A 130 10.48 6.64 35.27
CA GLY A 130 10.94 6.27 33.95
C GLY A 130 11.41 7.46 33.13
N SER A 131 12.16 7.20 32.08
CA SER A 131 12.63 8.23 31.16
C SER A 131 11.72 8.30 29.94
N VAL A 132 11.23 9.50 29.62
CA VAL A 132 10.35 9.77 28.48
C VAL A 132 10.95 10.87 27.62
N THR A 133 10.50 10.94 26.37
CA THR A 133 10.80 12.07 25.49
C THR A 133 9.71 13.11 25.65
N VAL A 134 10.04 14.26 26.21
CA VAL A 134 9.12 15.40 26.24
C VAL A 134 9.24 16.14 24.92
N THR A 135 8.09 16.43 24.29
CA THR A 135 8.00 17.23 23.08
C THR A 135 7.09 18.42 23.35
N GLY A 136 7.67 19.61 23.26
CA GLY A 136 6.95 20.88 23.29
C GLY A 136 6.37 21.18 21.92
N VAL A 137 5.08 21.44 21.84
CA VAL A 137 4.36 21.68 20.58
C VAL A 137 3.47 22.91 20.68
N ASP A 138 3.10 23.53 19.56
CA ASP A 138 1.99 24.48 19.53
C ASP A 138 0.66 23.70 19.51
N PRO A 139 -0.16 23.72 20.58
CA PRO A 139 -1.41 22.94 20.63
C PRO A 139 -2.36 23.21 19.47
N ALA A 140 -2.44 24.46 18.99
CA ALA A 140 -3.38 24.85 17.95
C ALA A 140 -3.00 24.27 16.58
N ILE A 141 -1.70 24.17 16.31
CA ILE A 141 -1.15 23.72 15.03
C ILE A 141 -0.91 22.21 15.07
N TRP A 142 -0.29 21.71 16.14
CA TRP A 142 0.03 20.30 16.31
C TRP A 142 -1.18 19.40 16.19
N ALA A 143 -2.33 19.78 16.76
CA ALA A 143 -3.56 19.01 16.65
C ALA A 143 -4.08 18.85 15.20
N GLN A 144 -3.62 19.69 14.26
CA GLN A 144 -3.98 19.64 12.83
C GLN A 144 -2.93 18.94 11.95
N ILE A 145 -1.69 18.81 12.47
CA ILE A 145 -0.55 18.23 11.74
C ILE A 145 -0.26 16.81 12.22
N THR A 146 -0.45 16.52 13.50
CA THR A 146 -0.13 15.22 14.10
C THR A 146 -0.82 14.07 13.39
N THR A 147 -0.07 12.99 13.19
CA THR A 147 -0.50 11.78 12.50
C THR A 147 -1.07 10.75 13.47
N SER A 148 -0.72 10.86 14.75
CA SER A 148 -1.21 9.99 15.82
C SER A 148 -2.68 10.28 16.15
N LYS A 149 -3.48 9.22 16.29
CA LYS A 149 -4.89 9.32 16.70
C LYS A 149 -5.00 9.30 18.23
N ILE A 150 -6.05 9.92 18.77
CA ILE A 150 -6.39 9.78 20.20
C ILE A 150 -7.06 8.43 20.42
N LEU A 151 -6.52 7.64 21.35
CA LEU A 151 -7.14 6.42 21.86
C LEU A 151 -8.18 6.74 22.95
N GLN A 152 -7.82 7.63 23.89
CA GLN A 152 -8.68 8.07 25.00
C GLN A 152 -8.48 9.55 25.30
N GLY A 153 -9.56 10.25 25.67
CA GLY A 153 -9.51 11.67 26.05
C GLY A 153 -9.59 12.61 24.84
N ARG A 154 -8.74 13.64 24.81
CA ARG A 154 -8.72 14.67 23.75
C ARG A 154 -7.30 15.16 23.45
N MET A 155 -7.13 15.77 22.28
CA MET A 155 -5.90 16.50 21.92
C MET A 155 -5.73 17.75 22.80
N LEU A 156 -4.49 18.28 22.82
CA LEU A 156 -4.16 19.55 23.43
C LEU A 156 -4.93 20.69 22.74
N GLY A 157 -5.46 21.62 23.53
CA GLY A 157 -6.14 22.83 23.05
C GLY A 157 -5.28 24.08 23.24
N PRO A 158 -5.61 25.20 22.57
CA PRO A 158 -4.81 26.43 22.65
C PRO A 158 -4.77 27.08 24.05
N ALA A 159 -5.81 26.86 24.86
CA ALA A 159 -5.94 27.43 26.22
C ALA A 159 -5.46 26.46 27.33
N ASP A 160 -4.93 25.30 26.94
CA ASP A 160 -4.50 24.29 27.90
C ASP A 160 -3.22 24.71 28.61
N SER A 161 -3.17 24.47 29.92
CA SER A 161 -2.02 24.76 30.77
C SER A 161 -1.81 23.62 31.77
N ASN A 162 -0.55 23.25 32.04
CA ASN A 162 -0.16 22.13 32.92
C ASN A 162 -0.87 20.81 32.58
N VAL A 163 -1.12 20.56 31.30
CA VAL A 163 -1.69 19.30 30.81
C VAL A 163 -0.80 18.68 29.74
N ILE A 164 -0.92 17.36 29.61
CA ILE A 164 -0.12 16.58 28.69
C ILE A 164 -0.97 15.57 27.93
N VAL A 165 -0.51 15.22 26.74
CA VAL A 165 -0.95 14.05 25.98
C VAL A 165 0.19 13.04 25.97
N VAL A 166 -0.08 11.78 26.30
CA VAL A 166 0.95 10.75 26.43
C VAL A 166 0.82 9.70 25.32
N GLY A 167 1.96 9.14 24.90
CA GLY A 167 2.02 7.98 24.01
C GLY A 167 1.40 6.73 24.64
N GLY A 168 0.88 5.83 23.80
CA GLY A 168 0.14 4.67 24.27
C GLY A 168 0.98 3.70 25.11
N LYS A 169 2.30 3.65 24.89
CA LYS A 169 3.21 2.81 25.70
C LYS A 169 3.34 3.32 27.14
N ILE A 170 3.30 4.64 27.35
CA ILE A 170 3.30 5.24 28.70
C ILE A 170 2.01 4.83 29.43
N ALA A 171 0.88 4.81 28.72
CA ALA A 171 -0.41 4.45 29.28
C ALA A 171 -0.52 2.97 29.67
N SER A 172 0.02 2.07 28.83
CA SER A 172 -0.06 0.62 29.03
C SER A 172 1.32 -0.05 29.00
N GLY A 173 1.79 -0.48 30.18
CA GLY A 173 2.98 -1.32 30.31
C GLY A 173 4.32 -0.60 30.51
N PHE A 174 4.32 0.74 30.63
CA PHE A 174 5.50 1.48 31.09
C PHE A 174 5.62 1.51 32.63
N PHE A 175 4.48 1.53 33.31
CA PHE A 175 4.37 1.45 34.78
C PHE A 175 3.59 0.19 35.17
N ASP A 176 3.74 -0.29 36.42
CA ASP A 176 3.00 -1.47 36.91
C ASP A 176 1.49 -1.21 36.96
N LYS A 177 1.10 0.06 37.16
CA LYS A 177 -0.29 0.52 37.09
C LYS A 177 -0.54 1.28 35.79
N ASN A 178 -1.63 0.92 35.12
CA ASN A 178 -2.06 1.61 33.90
C ASN A 178 -2.41 3.08 34.19
N LEU A 179 -1.89 3.95 33.32
CA LEU A 179 -2.16 5.37 33.32
C LEU A 179 -3.40 5.68 32.47
N GLY A 180 -4.31 6.47 33.04
CA GLY A 180 -5.56 6.88 32.42
C GLY A 180 -5.67 8.39 32.26
N VAL A 181 -6.67 8.82 31.50
CA VAL A 181 -7.02 10.25 31.39
C VAL A 181 -7.45 10.82 32.76
N ASN A 182 -7.22 12.11 32.97
CA ASN A 182 -7.41 12.85 34.22
C ASN A 182 -6.52 12.44 35.40
N GLN A 183 -5.55 11.55 35.20
CA GLN A 183 -4.55 11.26 36.22
C GLN A 183 -3.40 12.27 36.20
N LEU A 184 -2.71 12.37 37.34
CA LEU A 184 -1.59 13.28 37.55
C LEU A 184 -0.28 12.51 37.48
N VAL A 185 0.70 13.07 36.79
CA VAL A 185 2.08 12.59 36.73
C VAL A 185 3.02 13.75 36.99
N THR A 186 4.20 13.45 37.51
CA THR A 186 5.23 14.46 37.74
C THR A 186 6.32 14.31 36.68
N ILE A 187 6.74 15.40 36.04
CA ILE A 187 7.84 15.44 35.08
C ILE A 187 8.79 16.55 35.55
N GLU A 188 10.06 16.23 35.81
CA GLU A 188 11.08 17.18 36.35
C GLU A 188 10.50 18.07 37.47
N ASP A 189 9.98 17.44 38.52
CA ASP A 189 9.39 18.08 39.70
C ASP A 189 8.11 18.92 39.49
N ARG A 190 7.54 18.91 38.27
CA ARG A 190 6.28 19.61 37.95
C ARG A 190 5.14 18.64 37.70
N LEU A 191 3.97 18.98 38.23
CA LEU A 191 2.79 18.12 38.17
C LEU A 191 1.91 18.47 36.97
N PHE A 192 1.62 17.47 36.15
CA PHE A 192 0.84 17.57 34.93
C PHE A 192 -0.36 16.63 34.94
N ARG A 193 -1.47 17.07 34.36
CA ARG A 193 -2.66 16.24 34.17
C ARG A 193 -2.71 15.65 32.76
N ILE A 194 -2.93 14.35 32.65
CA ILE A 194 -3.12 13.66 31.37
C ILE A 194 -4.51 14.00 30.82
N VAL A 195 -4.59 14.62 29.63
CA VAL A 195 -5.86 14.93 28.96
C VAL A 195 -6.14 14.01 27.77
N GLY A 196 -5.12 13.33 27.26
CA GLY A 196 -5.25 12.41 26.15
C GLY A 196 -4.18 11.34 26.15
N ILE A 197 -4.53 10.19 25.59
CA ILE A 197 -3.63 9.06 25.34
C ILE A 197 -3.69 8.78 23.84
N LEU A 198 -2.53 8.70 23.19
CA LEU A 198 -2.42 8.41 21.77
C LEU A 198 -2.52 6.90 21.49
N ASP A 199 -3.09 6.56 20.34
CA ASP A 199 -3.10 5.21 19.76
C ASP A 199 -1.77 4.95 19.04
N ASP A 200 -0.66 5.04 19.79
CA ASP A 200 0.67 4.77 19.31
C ASP A 200 1.48 3.95 20.32
N SER A 201 2.67 3.50 19.93
CA SER A 201 3.59 2.77 20.81
C SER A 201 4.74 3.65 21.32
N SER A 202 4.56 4.98 21.31
CA SER A 202 5.62 5.92 21.67
C SER A 202 5.75 6.08 23.18
N THR A 203 6.97 6.41 23.62
CA THR A 203 7.25 6.87 25.00
C THR A 203 7.39 8.39 25.03
N SER A 204 6.62 9.08 24.18
CA SER A 204 6.64 10.53 24.06
C SER A 204 5.53 11.17 24.89
N VAL A 205 5.84 12.31 25.48
CA VAL A 205 4.89 13.18 26.18
C VAL A 205 4.81 14.50 25.43
N TYR A 206 3.61 14.86 24.98
CA TYR A 206 3.34 16.11 24.30
C TYR A 206 2.75 17.12 25.27
N MET A 207 3.31 18.32 25.29
CA MET A 207 2.83 19.43 26.12
C MET A 207 2.95 20.77 25.38
N PRO A 208 2.22 21.82 25.78
CA PRO A 208 2.38 23.13 25.16
C PRO A 208 3.84 23.61 25.28
N ILE A 209 4.39 24.13 24.19
CA ILE A 209 5.81 24.49 24.07
C ILE A 209 6.30 25.44 25.18
N SER A 210 5.44 26.34 25.67
CA SER A 210 5.75 27.23 26.79
C SER A 210 6.14 26.49 28.08
N PHE A 211 5.50 25.35 28.37
CA PHE A 211 5.83 24.52 29.53
C PHE A 211 6.99 23.59 29.26
N ALA A 212 7.21 23.18 28.01
CA ALA A 212 8.35 22.36 27.65
C ALA A 212 9.68 23.09 27.90
N TYR A 213 9.77 24.40 27.65
CA TYR A 213 10.94 25.22 28.04
C TYR A 213 11.17 25.28 29.56
N GLU A 214 10.14 25.06 30.37
CA GLU A 214 10.26 25.05 31.84
C GLU A 214 10.64 23.68 32.40
N VAL A 215 10.48 22.62 31.60
CA VAL A 215 10.81 21.23 31.94
C VAL A 215 12.19 20.86 31.36
N LEU A 216 12.51 21.37 30.17
CA LEU A 216 13.77 21.14 29.46
C LEU A 216 14.68 22.35 29.66
N GLU A 217 15.49 22.31 30.72
CA GLU A 217 16.35 23.44 31.12
C GLU A 217 17.46 23.76 30.09
N ASP A 218 17.77 22.82 29.20
CA ASP A 218 18.76 22.97 28.12
C ASP A 218 18.20 23.68 26.87
N LYS A 219 16.93 24.11 26.88
CA LYS A 219 16.27 24.70 25.72
C LYS A 219 16.05 26.20 25.88
N GLU A 220 16.51 26.97 24.90
CA GLU A 220 16.32 28.42 24.86
C GLU A 220 15.01 28.82 24.18
N ARG A 221 14.38 29.90 24.68
CA ARG A 221 13.11 30.38 24.11
C ARG A 221 13.30 30.88 22.69
N GLU A 222 12.33 30.54 21.83
CA GLU A 222 12.33 30.87 20.39
C GLU A 222 13.41 30.12 19.57
N VAL A 223 14.10 29.15 20.19
CA VAL A 223 14.97 28.16 19.54
C VAL A 223 14.23 26.82 19.45
N TYR A 224 14.39 26.13 18.32
CA TYR A 224 13.65 24.91 17.97
C TYR A 224 14.59 23.78 17.54
N ASP A 225 14.29 22.56 17.97
CA ASP A 225 15.02 21.36 17.53
C ASP A 225 14.53 20.87 16.16
N THR A 226 13.23 21.04 15.90
CA THR A 226 12.58 20.56 14.69
C THR A 226 11.43 21.48 14.30
N ILE A 227 11.32 21.77 13.00
CA ILE A 227 10.18 22.48 12.43
C ILE A 227 9.48 21.52 11.46
N ILE A 228 8.20 21.23 11.73
CA ILE A 228 7.36 20.41 10.86
C ILE A 228 6.54 21.34 9.96
N ILE A 229 6.65 21.12 8.66
CA ILE A 229 6.04 21.96 7.63
C ILE A 229 5.02 21.10 6.89
N LYS A 230 3.75 21.54 6.89
CA LYS A 230 2.69 20.90 6.10
C LYS A 230 2.54 21.63 4.77
N VAL A 231 2.69 20.91 3.66
CA VAL A 231 2.55 21.45 2.30
C VAL A 231 1.06 21.55 1.93
N LYS A 232 0.70 22.47 1.03
CA LYS A 232 -0.69 22.63 0.56
C LYS A 232 -1.15 21.48 -0.33
N ASP A 233 -0.26 20.99 -1.18
CA ASP A 233 -0.50 19.94 -2.16
C ASP A 233 0.58 18.85 -2.01
N GLU A 234 0.14 17.62 -1.73
CA GLU A 234 0.99 16.45 -1.55
C GLU A 234 1.74 16.11 -2.86
N ASP A 235 1.08 16.27 -4.01
CA ASP A 235 1.65 15.96 -5.33
C ASP A 235 2.80 16.92 -5.70
N GLN A 236 2.92 18.05 -5.02
CA GLN A 236 3.97 19.05 -5.23
C GLN A 236 4.99 19.11 -4.09
N ILE A 237 5.07 18.08 -3.24
CA ILE A 237 5.98 18.08 -2.10
C ILE A 237 7.45 18.30 -2.48
N GLU A 238 7.90 17.75 -3.62
CA GLU A 238 9.28 17.93 -4.09
C GLU A 238 9.55 19.36 -4.56
N ILE A 239 8.56 19.99 -5.21
CA ILE A 239 8.64 21.40 -5.62
C ILE A 239 8.64 22.29 -4.37
N ALA A 240 7.75 22.02 -3.42
CA ALA A 240 7.66 22.73 -2.16
C ALA A 240 8.94 22.58 -1.33
N MET A 241 9.54 21.39 -1.31
CA MET A 241 10.82 21.12 -0.65
C MET A 241 11.94 21.96 -1.26
N ASN A 242 12.08 21.96 -2.58
CA ASN A 242 13.07 22.76 -3.29
C ASN A 242 12.88 24.28 -3.09
N ASN A 243 11.64 24.76 -3.11
CA ASN A 243 11.32 26.17 -2.86
C ASN A 243 11.64 26.58 -1.41
N THR A 244 11.30 25.71 -0.46
CA THR A 244 11.58 25.88 0.97
C THR A 244 13.08 25.92 1.22
N GLU A 245 13.82 24.96 0.66
CA GLU A 245 15.28 24.88 0.77
C GLU A 245 15.95 26.13 0.20
N LYS A 246 15.59 26.55 -1.02
CA LYS A 246 16.13 27.79 -1.61
C LYS A 246 15.84 29.02 -0.77
N LYS A 247 14.64 29.10 -0.17
CA LYS A 247 14.26 30.24 0.68
C LYS A 247 15.07 30.29 1.96
N LEU A 248 15.28 29.13 2.61
CA LEU A 248 16.12 29.02 3.80
C LEU A 248 17.59 29.32 3.49
N MET A 249 18.12 28.80 2.38
CA MET A 249 19.49 29.10 1.92
C MET A 249 19.72 30.60 1.70
N GLN A 250 18.75 31.30 1.11
CA GLN A 250 18.84 32.75 0.89
C GLN A 250 18.90 33.55 2.19
N ILE A 251 18.13 33.14 3.21
CA ILE A 251 17.99 33.88 4.47
C ILE A 251 19.13 33.55 5.43
N ARG A 252 19.60 32.30 5.45
CA ARG A 252 20.77 31.87 6.22
C ARG A 252 22.10 32.16 5.51
N HIS A 253 22.07 32.68 4.29
CA HIS A 253 23.26 32.94 3.47
C HIS A 253 24.16 31.70 3.27
N VAL A 254 23.56 30.51 3.20
CA VAL A 254 24.27 29.24 3.01
C VAL A 254 24.16 28.72 1.57
N THR A 255 25.14 27.91 1.18
CA THR A 255 25.19 27.21 -0.12
C THR A 255 25.09 25.71 0.11
N ASP A 256 24.94 24.90 -0.95
CA ASP A 256 24.86 23.44 -0.83
C ASP A 256 26.06 22.83 -0.07
N LYS A 257 27.22 23.51 -0.10
CA LYS A 257 28.45 23.07 0.59
C LYS A 257 28.53 23.49 2.05
N THR A 258 27.87 24.59 2.41
CA THR A 258 27.85 25.17 3.75
C THR A 258 26.50 25.03 4.42
N LYS A 259 25.63 24.18 3.86
CA LYS A 259 24.28 23.93 4.35
C LYS A 259 24.37 23.41 5.78
N ASP A 260 23.65 24.07 6.65
CA ASP A 260 23.63 23.90 8.10
C ASP A 260 22.30 23.31 8.58
N PHE A 261 21.34 23.07 7.69
CA PHE A 261 20.05 22.45 7.98
C PHE A 261 19.80 21.23 7.11
N THR A 262 18.87 20.38 7.55
CA THR A 262 18.38 19.25 6.77
C THR A 262 16.87 19.35 6.62
N LEU A 263 16.41 19.26 5.38
CA LEU A 263 15.00 19.14 5.05
C LEU A 263 14.76 17.73 4.52
N THR A 264 13.93 16.95 5.22
CA THR A 264 13.53 15.60 4.80
C THR A 264 12.04 15.53 4.55
N SER A 265 11.66 14.75 3.54
CA SER A 265 10.29 14.31 3.34
C SER A 265 10.18 12.81 3.65
N ASN A 266 8.99 12.36 4.02
CA ASN A 266 8.70 10.93 4.10
C ASN A 266 8.52 10.30 2.71
N GLN A 267 8.51 11.10 1.63
CA GLN A 267 8.21 10.68 0.27
C GLN A 267 9.17 9.59 -0.25
N ALA A 268 10.49 9.77 -0.07
CA ALA A 268 11.46 8.77 -0.54
C ALA A 268 11.28 7.39 0.13
N SER A 269 10.87 7.38 1.40
CA SER A 269 10.53 6.13 2.11
C SER A 269 9.22 5.53 1.60
N ASN A 270 8.26 6.37 1.19
CA ASN A 270 6.99 5.93 0.62
C ASN A 270 7.18 5.35 -0.80
N ASP A 271 8.00 5.98 -1.62
CA ASP A 271 8.30 5.52 -2.97
C ASP A 271 8.96 4.15 -2.95
N ALA A 272 9.97 3.96 -2.09
CA ALA A 272 10.66 2.67 -1.93
C ALA A 272 9.70 1.55 -1.46
N ARG A 273 8.74 1.86 -0.58
CA ARG A 273 7.71 0.89 -0.12
C ARG A 273 6.71 0.56 -1.22
N THR A 274 6.27 1.57 -1.98
CA THR A 274 5.36 1.39 -3.12
C THR A 274 6.02 0.54 -4.20
N GLU A 275 7.30 0.78 -4.48
CA GLU A 275 8.10 -0.01 -5.40
C GLU A 275 8.22 -1.47 -4.95
N MET A 276 8.51 -1.70 -3.66
CA MET A 276 8.55 -3.05 -3.10
C MET A 276 7.21 -3.79 -3.27
N MET A 277 6.08 -3.13 -3.00
CA MET A 277 4.74 -3.72 -3.16
C MET A 277 4.40 -3.99 -4.64
N SER A 278 4.80 -3.09 -5.54
CA SER A 278 4.66 -3.28 -6.99
C SER A 278 5.47 -4.49 -7.47
N SER A 279 6.69 -4.66 -6.97
CA SER A 279 7.54 -5.82 -7.25
C SER A 279 6.92 -7.14 -6.77
N MET A 280 6.39 -7.16 -5.54
CA MET A 280 5.66 -8.32 -5.00
C MET A 280 4.42 -8.67 -5.84
N THR A 281 3.64 -7.65 -6.22
CA THR A 281 2.44 -7.84 -7.07
C THR A 281 2.81 -8.38 -8.45
N SER A 282 3.88 -7.87 -9.05
CA SER A 282 4.40 -8.34 -10.33
C SER A 282 4.86 -9.80 -10.27
N PHE A 283 5.56 -10.18 -9.19
CA PHE A 283 6.00 -11.56 -8.96
C PHE A 283 4.82 -12.52 -8.82
N LEU A 284 3.80 -12.18 -8.02
CA LEU A 284 2.60 -13.00 -7.88
C LEU A 284 1.80 -13.09 -9.19
N THR A 285 1.74 -11.99 -9.95
CA THR A 285 1.11 -11.97 -11.27
C THR A 285 1.82 -12.90 -12.26
N ALA A 286 3.16 -12.99 -12.20
CA ALA A 286 3.93 -13.92 -13.01
C ALA A 286 3.59 -15.39 -12.66
N ILE A 287 3.46 -15.73 -11.37
CA ILE A 287 3.02 -17.07 -10.94
C ILE A 287 1.61 -17.37 -11.48
N ALA A 288 0.70 -16.40 -11.39
CA ALA A 288 -0.66 -16.54 -11.89
C ALA A 288 -0.70 -16.71 -13.42
N ALA A 289 0.17 -16.03 -14.15
CA ALA A 289 0.35 -16.19 -15.59
C ALA A 289 0.82 -17.62 -15.96
N VAL A 290 1.75 -18.20 -15.18
CA VAL A 290 2.17 -19.61 -15.39
C VAL A 290 1.00 -20.57 -15.15
N ALA A 291 0.19 -20.36 -14.10
CA ALA A 291 -0.99 -21.19 -13.84
C ALA A 291 -2.01 -21.13 -15.00
N LEU A 292 -2.21 -19.93 -15.55
CA LEU A 292 -3.02 -19.72 -16.74
C LEU A 292 -2.47 -20.44 -17.99
N LEU A 293 -1.14 -20.44 -18.17
CA LEU A 293 -0.50 -21.19 -19.26
C LEU A 293 -0.74 -22.70 -19.12
N VAL A 294 -0.65 -23.26 -17.92
CA VAL A 294 -0.95 -24.69 -17.67
C VAL A 294 -2.43 -24.98 -17.99
N GLY A 295 -3.35 -24.09 -17.60
CA GLY A 295 -4.76 -24.18 -17.99
C GLY A 295 -4.98 -24.13 -19.50
N SER A 296 -4.20 -23.31 -20.21
CA SER A 296 -4.25 -23.18 -21.68
C SER A 296 -3.85 -24.47 -22.40
N VAL A 297 -2.84 -25.19 -21.89
CA VAL A 297 -2.45 -26.51 -22.41
C VAL A 297 -3.57 -27.53 -22.21
N GLY A 298 -4.26 -27.46 -21.07
CA GLY A 298 -5.45 -28.28 -20.81
C GLY A 298 -6.57 -28.06 -21.83
N ILE A 299 -6.87 -26.80 -22.15
CA ILE A 299 -7.85 -26.42 -23.19
C ILE A 299 -7.43 -26.99 -24.54
N ALA A 300 -6.18 -26.80 -24.93
CA ALA A 300 -5.67 -27.30 -26.21
C ALA A 300 -5.80 -28.82 -26.31
N ASN A 301 -5.40 -29.55 -25.27
CA ASN A 301 -5.50 -31.00 -25.23
C ASN A 301 -6.96 -31.49 -25.36
N THR A 302 -7.87 -30.91 -24.58
CA THR A 302 -9.29 -31.28 -24.66
C THR A 302 -9.89 -30.94 -26.02
N MET A 303 -9.46 -29.83 -26.63
CA MET A 303 -9.92 -29.48 -27.96
C MET A 303 -9.37 -30.44 -29.02
N PHE A 304 -8.09 -30.83 -28.96
CA PHE A 304 -7.54 -31.86 -29.87
C PHE A 304 -8.34 -33.16 -29.78
N THR A 305 -8.63 -33.63 -28.57
CA THR A 305 -9.45 -34.85 -28.41
C THR A 305 -10.87 -34.65 -28.92
N SER A 306 -11.48 -33.47 -28.67
CA SER A 306 -12.82 -33.15 -29.18
C SER A 306 -12.88 -33.13 -30.71
N VAL A 307 -11.81 -32.66 -31.37
CA VAL A 307 -11.70 -32.69 -32.83
C VAL A 307 -11.64 -34.13 -33.33
N LEU A 308 -10.83 -34.99 -32.69
CA LEU A 308 -10.73 -36.40 -33.05
C LEU A 308 -12.07 -37.14 -32.88
N GLU A 309 -12.75 -36.96 -31.75
CA GLU A 309 -14.07 -37.55 -31.48
C GLU A 309 -15.16 -37.04 -32.44
N LYS A 310 -15.00 -35.84 -32.99
CA LYS A 310 -15.95 -35.21 -33.92
C LYS A 310 -15.49 -35.20 -35.38
N THR A 311 -14.47 -35.97 -35.71
CA THR A 311 -13.90 -36.03 -37.08
C THR A 311 -14.97 -36.36 -38.12
N LYS A 312 -15.79 -37.39 -37.87
CA LYS A 312 -16.87 -37.82 -38.77
C LYS A 312 -17.93 -36.72 -38.96
N ASP A 313 -18.36 -36.07 -37.88
CA ASP A 313 -19.33 -34.97 -37.91
C ASP A 313 -18.79 -33.79 -38.74
N ILE A 314 -17.51 -33.45 -38.59
CA ILE A 314 -16.83 -32.41 -39.40
C ILE A 314 -16.79 -32.80 -40.88
N GLY A 315 -16.50 -34.07 -41.17
CA GLY A 315 -16.51 -34.61 -42.53
C GLY A 315 -17.86 -34.47 -43.21
N ILE A 316 -18.95 -34.80 -42.52
CA ILE A 316 -20.34 -34.66 -43.01
C ILE A 316 -20.66 -33.19 -43.26
N MET A 317 -20.35 -32.30 -42.32
CA MET A 317 -20.60 -30.86 -42.48
C MET A 317 -19.88 -30.27 -43.71
N LYS A 318 -18.63 -30.69 -43.94
CA LYS A 318 -17.87 -30.26 -45.12
C LYS A 318 -18.39 -30.88 -46.42
N ALA A 319 -18.84 -32.13 -46.41
CA ALA A 319 -19.43 -32.79 -47.57
C ALA A 319 -20.75 -32.11 -48.01
N ILE A 320 -21.51 -31.55 -47.06
CA ILE A 320 -22.74 -30.79 -47.31
C ILE A 320 -22.44 -29.32 -47.70
N GLY A 321 -21.17 -28.89 -47.64
CA GLY A 321 -20.72 -27.59 -48.17
C GLY A 321 -20.26 -26.56 -47.13
N ALA A 322 -20.00 -26.93 -45.87
CA ALA A 322 -19.42 -26.02 -44.88
C ALA A 322 -17.99 -25.60 -45.27
N LYS A 323 -17.68 -24.30 -45.21
CA LYS A 323 -16.33 -23.79 -45.53
C LYS A 323 -15.38 -24.01 -44.35
N ASN A 324 -14.06 -24.03 -44.61
CA ASN A 324 -13.04 -24.11 -43.56
C ASN A 324 -13.22 -23.00 -42.50
N LYS A 325 -13.62 -21.80 -42.92
CA LYS A 325 -13.91 -20.68 -42.00
C LYS A 325 -15.10 -20.95 -41.08
N ASP A 326 -16.13 -21.67 -41.54
CA ASP A 326 -17.30 -22.00 -40.70
C ASP A 326 -16.89 -22.98 -39.59
N ILE A 327 -16.09 -24.00 -39.91
CA ILE A 327 -15.57 -24.97 -38.94
C ILE A 327 -14.62 -24.28 -37.95
N LEU A 328 -13.71 -23.43 -38.44
CA LEU A 328 -12.79 -22.67 -37.59
C LEU A 328 -13.54 -21.83 -36.55
N ILE A 329 -14.56 -21.08 -36.97
CA ILE A 329 -15.36 -20.22 -36.07
C ILE A 329 -16.09 -21.04 -35.01
N ILE A 330 -16.64 -22.22 -35.36
CA ILE A 330 -17.33 -23.09 -34.40
C ILE A 330 -16.38 -23.51 -33.28
N PHE A 331 -15.17 -23.98 -33.64
CA PHE A 331 -14.19 -24.44 -32.65
C PHE A 331 -13.56 -23.29 -31.85
N LEU A 332 -13.32 -22.13 -32.46
CA LEU A 332 -12.85 -20.93 -31.74
C LEU A 332 -13.90 -20.41 -30.76
N LEU A 333 -15.18 -20.39 -31.14
CA LEU A 333 -16.27 -20.03 -30.23
C LEU A 333 -16.40 -21.03 -29.08
N ASN A 334 -16.18 -22.32 -29.34
CA ASN A 334 -16.15 -23.33 -28.28
C ASN A 334 -14.99 -23.07 -27.29
N ALA A 335 -13.79 -22.77 -27.78
CA ALA A 335 -12.65 -22.37 -26.94
C ALA A 335 -12.96 -21.13 -26.10
N ALA A 336 -13.52 -20.10 -26.74
CA ALA A 336 -13.89 -18.85 -26.08
C ALA A 336 -14.94 -19.09 -24.99
N LEU A 337 -15.93 -19.95 -25.24
CA LEU A 337 -16.95 -20.32 -24.25
C LEU A 337 -16.35 -21.07 -23.06
N ILE A 338 -15.42 -22.01 -23.29
CA ILE A 338 -14.71 -22.70 -22.21
C ILE A 338 -13.93 -21.70 -21.35
N GLY A 339 -13.20 -20.76 -22.00
CA GLY A 339 -12.49 -19.69 -21.31
C GLY A 339 -13.41 -18.71 -20.58
N LEU A 340 -14.58 -18.40 -21.13
CA LEU A 340 -15.58 -17.52 -20.52
C LEU A 340 -16.23 -18.17 -19.30
N ILE A 341 -16.67 -19.42 -19.42
CA ILE A 341 -17.29 -20.16 -18.31
C ILE A 341 -16.26 -20.36 -17.18
N GLY A 342 -15.05 -20.79 -17.53
CA GLY A 342 -13.98 -20.93 -16.55
C GLY A 342 -13.60 -19.60 -15.91
N GLY A 343 -13.57 -18.51 -16.68
CA GLY A 343 -13.31 -17.17 -16.18
C GLY A 343 -14.40 -16.64 -15.25
N LEU A 344 -15.68 -16.88 -15.59
CA LEU A 344 -16.81 -16.47 -14.78
C LEU A 344 -16.84 -17.20 -13.45
N LEU A 345 -16.71 -18.53 -13.49
CA LEU A 345 -16.64 -19.36 -12.28
C LEU A 345 -15.39 -19.05 -11.45
N GLY A 346 -14.25 -18.81 -12.11
CA GLY A 346 -13.01 -18.39 -11.45
C GLY A 346 -13.13 -17.02 -10.78
N ALA A 347 -13.77 -16.04 -11.43
CA ALA A 347 -14.01 -14.73 -10.85
C ALA A 347 -14.97 -14.79 -9.65
N ILE A 348 -16.04 -15.60 -9.73
CA ILE A 348 -16.95 -15.85 -8.60
C ILE A 348 -16.19 -16.51 -7.45
N LEU A 349 -15.39 -17.54 -7.70
CA LEU A 349 -14.60 -18.17 -6.64
C LEU A 349 -13.52 -17.23 -6.09
N GLY A 350 -12.85 -16.45 -6.92
CA GLY A 350 -11.83 -15.48 -6.51
C GLY A 350 -12.40 -14.36 -5.64
N THR A 351 -13.58 -13.84 -5.99
CA THR A 351 -14.30 -12.85 -5.17
C THR A 351 -14.76 -13.44 -3.83
N ILE A 352 -15.31 -14.65 -3.83
CA ILE A 352 -15.70 -15.38 -2.61
C ILE A 352 -14.48 -15.63 -1.72
N LEU A 353 -13.37 -16.12 -2.29
CA LEU A 353 -12.12 -16.35 -1.57
C LEU A 353 -11.62 -15.04 -0.96
N SER A 354 -11.55 -13.96 -1.75
CA SER A 354 -11.10 -12.64 -1.28
C SER A 354 -11.94 -12.11 -0.11
N GLY A 355 -13.27 -12.32 -0.15
CA GLY A 355 -14.17 -11.90 0.92
C GLY A 355 -14.18 -12.81 2.15
N LEU A 356 -13.96 -14.12 1.98
CA LEU A 356 -13.98 -15.11 3.07
C LEU A 356 -12.66 -15.20 3.84
N LEU A 357 -11.52 -15.05 3.16
CA LEU A 357 -10.18 -15.06 3.76
C LEU A 357 -10.05 -14.15 5.00
N PRO A 358 -10.51 -12.88 4.99
CA PRO A 358 -10.47 -12.00 6.16
C PRO A 358 -11.28 -12.53 7.35
N SER A 359 -12.44 -13.16 7.08
CA SER A 359 -13.36 -13.67 8.11
C SER A 359 -12.90 -14.99 8.74
N LEU A 360 -12.22 -15.85 7.96
CA LEU A 360 -11.73 -17.15 8.42
C LEU A 360 -10.45 -17.05 9.26
N MET A 361 -9.63 -16.01 9.05
CA MET A 361 -8.40 -15.81 9.82
C MET A 361 -8.64 -15.24 11.23
N GLY A 362 -9.87 -14.83 11.56
CA GLY A 362 -10.23 -14.25 12.85
C GLY A 362 -9.45 -12.98 13.20
N GLN A 363 -9.72 -12.40 14.37
CA GLN A 363 -8.96 -11.26 14.92
C GLN A 363 -7.48 -11.61 15.17
N SER A 364 -7.14 -12.91 15.21
CA SER A 364 -5.78 -13.46 15.29
C SER A 364 -4.94 -13.27 14.02
N GLY A 365 -5.57 -13.04 12.85
CA GLY A 365 -4.86 -12.73 11.60
C GLY A 365 -4.23 -11.34 11.56
N GLY A 366 -4.44 -10.52 12.60
CA GLY A 366 -3.82 -9.20 12.77
C GLY A 366 -3.94 -8.30 11.54
N MET A 367 -2.82 -7.66 11.17
CA MET A 367 -2.68 -6.75 10.03
C MET A 367 -3.16 -7.36 8.71
N MET A 368 -2.99 -8.68 8.50
CA MET A 368 -3.41 -9.36 7.26
C MET A 368 -4.94 -9.40 7.09
N SER A 369 -5.70 -9.56 8.17
CA SER A 369 -7.18 -9.55 8.14
C SER A 369 -7.73 -8.15 7.86
N ARG A 370 -7.13 -7.10 8.44
CA ARG A 370 -7.49 -5.69 8.14
C ARG A 370 -7.09 -5.28 6.71
N LEU A 371 -5.93 -5.74 6.23
CA LEU A 371 -5.47 -5.53 4.85
C LEU A 371 -6.37 -6.22 3.82
N ALA A 372 -6.84 -7.45 4.12
CA ALA A 372 -7.76 -8.17 3.25
C ALA A 372 -9.20 -7.59 3.30
N SER A 373 -9.61 -6.99 4.42
CA SER A 373 -10.94 -6.36 4.55
C SER A 373 -11.15 -5.11 3.67
N GLY A 374 -10.05 -4.48 3.21
CA GLY A 374 -10.07 -3.39 2.22
C GLY A 374 -10.04 -3.88 0.77
N SER A 375 -10.00 -5.20 0.52
CA SER A 375 -10.02 -5.77 -0.83
C SER A 375 -11.42 -5.65 -1.44
N ALA A 376 -11.80 -4.43 -1.81
CA ALA A 376 -12.90 -4.22 -2.73
C ALA A 376 -12.43 -4.73 -4.09
N VAL A 377 -12.89 -5.94 -4.46
CA VAL A 377 -12.64 -6.47 -5.80
C VAL A 377 -13.16 -5.44 -6.80
N SER A 378 -12.24 -4.75 -7.46
CA SER A 378 -12.58 -3.70 -8.40
C SER A 378 -13.29 -4.34 -9.60
N MET A 379 -14.36 -3.70 -10.06
CA MET A 379 -15.06 -4.13 -11.29
C MET A 379 -14.09 -4.19 -12.48
N LYS A 380 -13.03 -3.37 -12.46
CA LYS A 380 -11.95 -3.39 -13.46
C LYS A 380 -11.19 -4.72 -13.46
N SER A 381 -10.87 -5.26 -12.29
CA SER A 381 -10.09 -6.49 -12.11
C SER A 381 -10.89 -7.72 -12.58
N ILE A 382 -12.22 -7.73 -12.37
CA ILE A 382 -13.11 -8.78 -12.90
C ILE A 382 -13.18 -8.73 -14.44
N ILE A 383 -13.37 -7.54 -15.02
CA ILE A 383 -13.43 -7.37 -16.47
C ILE A 383 -12.10 -7.77 -17.13
N MET A 384 -10.98 -7.39 -16.50
CA MET A 384 -9.65 -7.76 -16.96
C MET A 384 -9.44 -9.27 -16.92
N ALA A 385 -9.80 -9.92 -15.80
CA ALA A 385 -9.68 -11.38 -15.65
C ALA A 385 -10.53 -12.15 -16.67
N LEU A 386 -11.77 -11.73 -16.91
CA LEU A 386 -12.65 -12.32 -17.93
C LEU A 386 -12.10 -12.13 -19.35
N SER A 387 -11.57 -10.94 -19.64
CA SER A 387 -10.96 -10.66 -20.96
C SER A 387 -9.74 -11.55 -21.20
N VAL A 388 -8.88 -11.70 -20.19
CA VAL A 388 -7.71 -12.58 -20.23
C VAL A 388 -8.11 -14.05 -20.38
N SER A 389 -9.15 -14.52 -19.67
CA SER A 389 -9.58 -15.92 -19.76
C SER A 389 -10.13 -16.28 -21.15
N VAL A 390 -10.92 -15.39 -21.76
CA VAL A 390 -11.42 -15.55 -23.13
C VAL A 390 -10.27 -15.52 -24.13
N PHE A 391 -9.33 -14.59 -23.98
CA PHE A 391 -8.16 -14.48 -24.85
C PHE A 391 -7.31 -15.76 -24.81
N ILE A 392 -7.07 -16.31 -23.62
CA ILE A 392 -6.33 -17.57 -23.44
C ILE A 392 -7.09 -18.75 -24.04
N GLY A 393 -8.41 -18.82 -23.82
CA GLY A 393 -9.27 -19.84 -24.42
C GLY A 393 -9.14 -19.86 -25.95
N ILE A 394 -9.25 -18.70 -26.59
CA ILE A 394 -9.09 -18.54 -28.04
C ILE A 394 -7.68 -18.93 -28.48
N SER A 395 -6.65 -18.43 -27.79
CA SER A 395 -5.25 -18.68 -28.14
C SER A 395 -4.91 -20.18 -28.09
N ALA A 396 -5.30 -20.86 -27.00
CA ALA A 396 -5.13 -22.29 -26.84
C ALA A 396 -5.92 -23.11 -27.88
N GLY A 397 -7.13 -22.65 -28.21
CA GLY A 397 -7.99 -23.31 -29.18
C GLY A 397 -7.62 -23.08 -30.64
N THR A 398 -6.72 -22.16 -30.94
CA THR A 398 -6.42 -21.77 -32.33
C THR A 398 -5.79 -22.91 -33.11
N ILE A 399 -4.79 -23.60 -32.57
CA ILE A 399 -4.10 -24.69 -33.28
C ILE A 399 -5.05 -25.86 -33.58
N PRO A 400 -5.79 -26.43 -32.60
CA PRO A 400 -6.73 -27.51 -32.89
C PRO A 400 -7.88 -27.08 -33.81
N ALA A 401 -8.40 -25.85 -33.67
CA ALA A 401 -9.45 -25.33 -34.55
C ALA A 401 -8.98 -25.22 -36.01
N ILE A 402 -7.73 -24.81 -36.25
CA ILE A 402 -7.12 -24.80 -37.58
C ILE A 402 -7.02 -26.23 -38.13
N GLN A 403 -6.57 -27.19 -37.33
CA GLN A 403 -6.49 -28.59 -37.76
C GLN A 403 -7.87 -29.14 -38.15
N ALA A 404 -8.89 -28.93 -37.30
CA ALA A 404 -10.27 -29.32 -37.59
C ALA A 404 -10.78 -28.69 -38.90
N SER A 405 -10.48 -27.40 -39.10
CA SER A 405 -10.87 -26.67 -40.31
C SER A 405 -10.20 -27.17 -41.59
N LYS A 406 -9.10 -27.92 -41.51
CA LYS A 406 -8.33 -28.42 -42.66
C LYS A 406 -8.56 -29.91 -42.97
N LEU A 407 -9.34 -30.62 -42.16
CA LEU A 407 -9.70 -32.02 -42.41
C LEU A 407 -10.37 -32.19 -43.78
N LYS A 408 -9.94 -33.19 -44.56
CA LYS A 408 -10.55 -33.51 -45.85
C LYS A 408 -11.79 -34.40 -45.63
N PRO A 409 -12.91 -34.16 -46.34
CA PRO A 409 -14.15 -34.93 -46.14
C PRO A 409 -13.96 -36.43 -46.36
N VAL A 410 -13.14 -36.80 -47.35
CA VAL A 410 -12.85 -38.21 -47.71
C VAL A 410 -12.13 -38.92 -46.57
N ASP A 411 -11.12 -38.27 -45.97
CA ASP A 411 -10.36 -38.86 -44.86
C ASP A 411 -11.21 -38.94 -43.58
N ALA A 412 -12.08 -37.96 -43.36
CA ALA A 412 -12.93 -37.89 -42.18
C ALA A 412 -14.08 -38.92 -42.16
N LEU A 413 -14.57 -39.35 -43.33
CA LEU A 413 -15.64 -40.35 -43.47
C LEU A 413 -15.12 -41.79 -43.49
N ARG A 414 -13.82 -41.98 -43.73
CA ARG A 414 -13.14 -43.28 -43.76
C ARG A 414 -12.59 -43.68 -42.38
N TYR A 415 -12.66 -42.79 -41.41
CA TYR A 415 -12.28 -43.04 -40.03
C TYR A 415 -13.39 -43.88 -39.35
N GLU A 416 -13.07 -45.11 -38.95
CA GLU A 416 -13.92 -45.94 -38.08
C GLU A 416 -13.79 -45.53 -36.61
#